data_AF-A0A813IUH6-F1
#
_entry.id   AF-A0A813IUH6-F1
#
_cell.length_a   1.000
_cell.length_b   1.000
_cell.length_c   1.000
_cell.angle_alpha   90.00
_cell.angle_beta   90.00
_cell.angle_gamma   90.00
#
_symmetry.space_group_name_H-M   'P 1'
#
loop_
_entity.id
_entity.type
_entity.pdbx_description
1 polymer ?
#
loop_
_entity_poly.entity_id
_entity_poly.type
_entity_poly.pdbx_seq_one_letter_code
_entity_poly.pdbx_strand_id
1 'polypeptide(L)'
;MVRFTTSARRVKDPATGAKSVNQYRILEQIGMGTYCKVKWALDDEGRRFAVKSFSRCVLQNKMVSHFDAEGASTVPLKERIDEELRILSELSHKNVLNLEEVIDDPEHDWS
;
A
#
# COMPACT_ATOMS: atom_id res chain seq x y z
N MET A 1 -14.20 7.93 4.95
CA MET A 1 -13.57 8.63 3.81
C MET A 1 -12.09 8.32 3.87
N VAL A 2 -11.52 7.79 2.78
CA VAL A 2 -10.10 7.39 2.73
C VAL A 2 -9.22 8.64 2.79
N ARG A 3 -8.15 8.59 3.59
CA ARG A 3 -7.15 9.66 3.64
C ARG A 3 -6.09 9.44 2.57
N PHE A 4 -5.91 10.41 1.68
CA PHE A 4 -4.81 10.39 0.70
C PHE A 4 -3.71 11.35 1.17
N THR A 5 -2.49 10.84 1.28
CA THR A 5 -1.31 11.64 1.65
C THR A 5 -0.23 11.50 0.59
N THR A 6 0.30 12.63 0.14
CA THR A 6 1.36 12.69 -0.89
C THR A 6 2.76 12.82 -0.31
N SER A 7 2.89 12.77 1.02
CA SER A 7 4.16 12.90 1.74
C SER A 7 4.19 11.92 2.89
N ALA A 8 5.27 11.16 3.02
CA ALA A 8 5.44 10.17 4.08
C ALA A 8 6.43 10.67 5.13
N ARG A 9 6.01 10.80 6.39
CA ARG A 9 6.94 11.05 7.51
C ARG A 9 7.54 9.73 7.95
N ARG A 10 8.83 9.52 7.67
CA ARG A 10 9.53 8.26 7.97
C ARG A 10 10.45 8.42 9.16
N VAL A 11 10.37 7.49 10.10
CA VAL A 11 11.27 7.45 11.25
C VAL A 11 11.83 6.04 11.37
N LYS A 12 13.14 5.94 11.58
CA LYS A 12 13.79 4.71 12.00
C LYS A 12 14.47 4.98 13.33
N ASP A 13 14.04 4.28 14.37
CA ASP A 13 14.67 4.32 15.67
C ASP A 13 16.10 3.77 15.54
N PRO A 14 17.15 4.56 15.85
CA PRO A 14 18.53 4.11 15.73
C PRO A 14 18.93 3.04 16.75
N ALA A 15 18.27 2.99 17.91
CA ALA A 15 18.57 2.03 18.96
C ALA A 15 17.87 0.69 18.73
N THR A 16 16.59 0.71 18.35
CA THR A 16 15.78 -0.51 18.20
C THR A 16 15.65 -0.98 16.75
N GLY A 17 15.98 -0.13 15.77
CA GLY A 17 15.74 -0.38 14.36
C GLY A 17 14.27 -0.33 13.94
N ALA A 18 13.34 -0.02 14.88
CA ALA A 18 11.91 0.08 14.62
C ALA A 18 11.64 1.13 13.54
N LYS A 19 10.77 0.79 12.59
CA LYS A 19 10.41 1.67 11.48
C LYS A 19 8.99 2.17 11.68
N SER A 20 8.77 3.45 11.39
CA SER A 20 7.45 4.06 11.38
C SER A 20 7.24 4.89 10.12
N VAL A 21 6.00 4.94 9.66
CA VAL A 21 5.53 5.79 8.57
C VAL A 21 4.28 6.54 9.02
N ASN A 22 4.30 7.85 8.93
CA ASN A 22 3.29 8.75 9.49
C ASN A 22 3.08 8.46 11.00
N GLN A 23 1.90 7.99 11.37
CA GLN A 23 1.52 7.56 12.72
C GLN A 23 1.68 6.05 12.94
N TYR A 24 2.04 5.29 11.91
CA TYR A 24 2.05 3.82 11.98
C TYR A 24 3.45 3.28 12.26
N ARG A 25 3.60 2.62 13.41
CA ARG A 25 4.75 1.77 13.71
C ARG A 25 4.63 0.45 12.97
N ILE A 26 5.56 0.18 12.07
CA ILE A 26 5.60 -1.04 11.27
C ILE A 26 6.18 -2.20 12.08
N LEU A 27 5.48 -3.32 12.07
CA LEU A 27 5.83 -4.56 12.76
C LEU A 27 6.26 -5.64 11.75
N GLU A 28 6.03 -6.92 12.08
CA GLU A 28 6.40 -8.03 11.21
C GLU A 28 5.60 -8.09 9.90
N GLN A 29 6.20 -8.76 8.91
CA GLN A 29 5.53 -9.10 7.67
C GLN A 29 4.58 -10.28 7.87
N ILE A 30 3.36 -10.14 7.40
CA ILE A 30 2.31 -11.17 7.46
C ILE A 30 1.97 -11.77 6.10
N GLY A 31 2.37 -11.13 5.02
CA GLY A 31 2.11 -11.62 3.68
C GLY A 31 3.10 -11.07 2.66
N MET A 32 3.30 -11.83 1.60
CA MET A 32 4.13 -11.43 0.47
C MET A 32 3.43 -11.87 -0.81
N GLY A 33 3.01 -10.91 -1.62
CA GLY A 33 2.55 -11.14 -2.97
C GLY A 33 3.69 -10.99 -3.97
N THR A 34 3.38 -11.16 -5.26
CA THR A 34 4.35 -11.04 -6.36
C THR A 34 5.01 -9.66 -6.42
N TYR A 35 4.25 -8.60 -6.11
CA TYR A 35 4.70 -7.20 -6.24
C TYR A 35 4.50 -6.36 -4.98
N CYS A 36 3.99 -6.97 -3.90
CA CYS A 36 3.70 -6.27 -2.66
C CYS A 36 4.07 -7.09 -1.43
N LYS A 37 4.30 -6.38 -0.32
CA LYS A 37 4.46 -6.96 1.01
C LYS A 37 3.37 -6.41 1.91
N VAL A 38 2.85 -7.26 2.78
CA VAL A 38 1.85 -6.89 3.79
C VAL A 38 2.49 -7.04 5.16
N LYS A 39 2.43 -5.99 5.98
CA LYS A 39 2.97 -5.97 7.33
C LYS A 39 1.93 -5.54 8.34
N TRP A 40 2.03 -6.05 9.56
CA TRP A 40 1.30 -5.47 10.69
C TRP A 40 1.82 -4.06 10.99
N ALA A 41 0.94 -3.21 11.48
CA ALA A 41 1.30 -1.92 12.03
C ALA A 41 0.39 -1.54 13.20
N LEU A 42 0.87 -0.65 14.05
CA LEU A 42 0.12 -0.02 15.14
C LEU A 42 0.12 1.49 14.94
N ASP A 43 -1.00 2.15 15.17
CA ASP A 43 -1.01 3.60 15.32
C ASP A 43 -0.61 4.05 16.74
N ASP A 44 -0.61 5.36 16.96
CA ASP A 44 -0.29 5.97 18.26
C ASP A 44 -1.30 5.60 19.37
N GLU A 45 -2.51 5.15 19.02
CA GLU A 45 -3.55 4.68 19.95
C GLU A 45 -3.46 3.16 20.22
N GLY A 46 -2.55 2.45 19.55
CA GLY A 46 -2.40 1.00 19.66
C GLY A 46 -3.41 0.18 18.83
N ARG A 47 -4.14 0.82 17.91
CA ARG A 47 -5.00 0.11 16.95
C ARG A 47 -4.16 -0.58 15.90
N ARG A 48 -4.56 -1.80 15.51
CA ARG A 48 -3.83 -2.63 14.54
C ARG A 48 -4.30 -2.39 13.12
N PHE A 49 -3.35 -2.32 12.20
CA PHE A 49 -3.57 -2.14 10.76
C PHE A 49 -2.71 -3.10 9.95
N ALA A 50 -3.18 -3.47 8.76
CA ALA A 50 -2.36 -4.14 7.76
C ALA A 50 -1.89 -3.11 6.72
N VAL A 51 -0.58 -2.99 6.53
CA VAL A 51 0.03 -2.09 5.55
C VAL A 51 0.46 -2.89 4.33
N LYS A 52 -0.19 -2.65 3.19
CA LYS A 52 0.21 -3.19 1.88
C LYS A 52 1.16 -2.20 1.22
N SER A 53 2.44 -2.54 1.15
CA SER A 53 3.48 -1.73 0.50
C SER A 53 3.90 -2.34 -0.84
N PHE A 54 4.07 -1.50 -1.85
CA PHE A 54 4.55 -1.86 -3.18
C PHE A 54 5.94 -1.28 -3.41
N SER A 55 6.79 -1.98 -4.16
CA SER A 55 8.10 -1.45 -4.57
C SER A 55 7.92 -0.49 -5.75
N ARG A 56 8.43 0.73 -5.64
CA ARG A 56 8.31 1.73 -6.72
C ARG A 56 8.99 1.31 -8.01
N CYS A 57 10.19 0.72 -7.93
CA CYS A 57 10.89 0.19 -9.09
C CYS A 57 10.03 -0.83 -9.87
N VAL A 58 9.28 -1.67 -9.13
CA VAL A 58 8.31 -2.59 -9.72
C VAL A 58 7.10 -1.83 -10.26
N LEU A 59 6.54 -0.88 -9.52
CA LEU A 59 5.39 -0.09 -9.98
C LEU A 59 5.65 0.68 -11.28
N GLN A 60 6.84 1.26 -11.43
CA GLN A 60 7.19 2.14 -12.56
C GLN A 60 7.50 1.37 -13.84
N ASN A 61 8.07 0.17 -13.73
CA ASN A 61 8.60 -0.55 -14.90
C ASN A 61 7.85 -1.85 -15.20
N LYS A 62 6.91 -2.27 -14.35
CA LYS A 62 6.24 -3.56 -14.53
C LYS A 62 4.96 -3.44 -15.34
N MET A 63 4.92 -4.21 -16.42
CA MET A 63 3.72 -4.51 -17.18
C MET A 63 3.14 -5.85 -16.72
N VAL A 64 1.82 -5.95 -16.62
CA VAL A 64 1.09 -7.14 -16.19
C VAL A 64 -0.02 -7.49 -17.18
N SER A 65 -0.32 -8.78 -17.30
CA SER A 65 -1.42 -9.25 -18.12
C SER A 65 -2.76 -8.76 -17.56
N HIS A 66 -3.60 -8.25 -18.44
CA HIS A 66 -4.97 -7.87 -18.18
C HIS A 66 -5.88 -8.66 -19.13
N PHE A 67 -7.03 -9.10 -18.62
CA PHE A 67 -8.00 -9.86 -19.40
C PHE A 67 -9.34 -9.16 -19.28
N ASP A 68 -9.86 -8.74 -20.41
CA ASP A 68 -11.13 -8.06 -20.55
C ASP A 68 -11.99 -8.74 -21.62
N ALA A 69 -13.11 -8.10 -21.99
CA ALA A 69 -14.03 -8.62 -23.01
C ALA A 69 -13.44 -8.61 -24.44
N GLU A 70 -12.38 -7.84 -24.67
CA GLU A 70 -11.72 -7.66 -25.97
C GLU A 70 -10.51 -8.61 -26.12
N GLY A 71 -10.02 -9.17 -25.02
CA GLY A 71 -9.07 -10.27 -24.98
C GLY A 71 -7.99 -10.09 -23.93
N ALA A 72 -6.82 -10.65 -24.20
CA ALA A 72 -5.64 -10.50 -23.34
C ALA A 72 -4.83 -9.29 -23.80
N SER A 73 -4.61 -8.34 -22.90
CA SER A 73 -3.77 -7.16 -23.11
C SER A 73 -2.68 -7.09 -22.03
N THR A 74 -1.71 -6.19 -22.19
CA THR A 74 -0.71 -5.92 -21.16
C THR A 74 -0.79 -4.45 -20.77
N VAL A 75 -0.96 -4.20 -19.48
CA VAL A 75 -1.11 -2.84 -18.92
C VAL A 75 -0.05 -2.58 -17.85
N PRO A 76 0.30 -1.33 -17.56
CA PRO A 76 1.15 -1.00 -16.43
C PRO A 76 0.56 -1.50 -15.10
N LEU A 77 1.39 -2.06 -14.23
CA LEU A 77 0.97 -2.50 -12.90
C LEU A 77 0.32 -1.35 -12.09
N LYS A 78 0.81 -0.13 -12.30
CA LYS A 78 0.25 1.07 -11.68
C LYS A 78 -1.24 1.26 -11.99
N GLU A 79 -1.65 1.07 -13.24
CA GLU A 79 -3.05 1.20 -13.66
C GLU A 79 -3.95 0.21 -12.91
N ARG A 80 -3.47 -1.04 -12.74
CA ARG A 80 -4.20 -2.05 -11.97
C ARG A 80 -4.35 -1.71 -10.50
N ILE A 81 -3.37 -1.04 -9.92
CA ILE A 81 -3.40 -0.60 -8.52
C ILE A 81 -4.30 0.62 -8.36
N ASP A 82 -4.24 1.57 -9.29
CA ASP A 82 -5.12 2.74 -9.28
C ASP A 82 -6.60 2.31 -9.38
N GLU A 83 -6.90 1.29 -10.19
CA GLU A 83 -8.24 0.66 -10.23
C GLU A 83 -8.62 -0.02 -8.90
N GLU A 84 -7.71 -0.79 -8.29
CA GLU A 84 -7.94 -1.42 -6.97
C GLU A 84 -8.25 -0.36 -5.90
N LEU A 85 -7.47 0.74 -5.86
CA LEU A 85 -7.66 1.84 -4.92
C LEU A 85 -8.99 2.55 -5.13
N ARG A 86 -9.38 2.81 -6.39
CA ARG A 86 -10.67 3.44 -6.69
C ARG A 86 -11.82 2.60 -6.14
N ILE A 87 -11.85 1.30 -6.44
CA ILE A 87 -12.89 0.38 -5.96
C ILE A 87 -12.90 0.35 -4.43
N LEU A 88 -11.75 0.11 -3.80
CA LEU A 88 -11.66 0.04 -2.33
C LEU A 88 -12.03 1.36 -1.64
N SER A 89 -11.82 2.50 -2.30
CA SER A 89 -12.18 3.81 -1.74
C SER A 89 -13.68 4.07 -1.72
N GLU A 90 -14.44 3.42 -2.62
CA GLU A 90 -15.88 3.55 -2.75
C GLU A 90 -16.65 2.52 -1.90
N LEU A 91 -15.98 1.44 -1.45
CA LEU A 91 -16.60 0.39 -0.64
C LEU A 91 -16.66 0.77 0.85
N SER A 92 -17.86 0.69 1.43
CA SER A 92 -18.07 0.84 2.87
C SER A 92 -19.08 -0.20 3.36
N HIS A 93 -18.58 -1.29 3.91
CA HIS A 93 -19.43 -2.40 4.38
C HIS A 93 -18.76 -3.18 5.52
N LYS A 94 -19.55 -3.66 6.49
CA LYS A 94 -19.05 -4.36 7.69
C LYS A 94 -18.20 -5.61 7.42
N ASN A 95 -18.37 -6.23 6.25
CA ASN A 95 -17.65 -7.45 5.84
C ASN A 95 -16.60 -7.19 4.76
N VAL A 96 -16.32 -5.92 4.45
CA VAL A 96 -15.27 -5.51 3.52
C VAL A 96 -14.24 -4.73 4.31
N LEU A 97 -12.96 -4.98 4.06
CA LEU A 97 -11.89 -4.24 4.73
C LEU A 97 -11.94 -2.79 4.28
N ASN A 98 -11.94 -1.86 5.24
CA ASN A 98 -11.87 -0.44 4.94
C ASN A 98 -10.43 -0.04 4.60
N LEU A 99 -10.30 0.74 3.53
CA LEU A 99 -9.06 1.44 3.21
C LEU A 99 -9.01 2.75 4.02
N GLU A 100 -8.11 2.82 4.99
CA GLU A 100 -8.04 3.97 5.91
C GLU A 100 -7.17 5.10 5.33
N GLU A 101 -5.99 4.75 4.81
CA GLU A 101 -5.02 5.73 4.31
C GLU A 101 -4.22 5.17 3.12
N VAL A 102 -4.01 6.02 2.12
CA VAL A 102 -3.13 5.78 0.97
C VAL A 102 -1.98 6.79 1.02
N ILE A 103 -0.76 6.27 1.10
CA ILE A 103 0.47 7.05 1.18
C ILE A 103 1.25 6.86 -0.12
N ASP A 104 1.19 7.86 -1.01
CA ASP A 104 1.95 7.88 -2.27
C ASP A 104 2.92 9.06 -2.25
N ASP A 105 4.15 8.81 -1.82
CA ASP A 105 5.20 9.83 -1.75
C ASP A 105 6.07 9.76 -3.03
N PRO A 106 5.92 10.71 -3.98
CA PRO A 106 6.66 10.70 -5.22
C PRO A 106 8.15 11.05 -5.04
N GLU A 107 8.59 11.53 -3.89
CA GLU A 107 9.99 11.92 -3.68
C GLU A 107 10.83 10.82 -3.05
N HIS A 108 10.22 9.86 -2.34
CA HIS A 108 10.94 8.83 -1.60
C HIS A 108 10.49 7.39 -1.91
N ASP A 109 11.44 6.53 -2.29
CA ASP A 109 11.18 5.12 -2.58
C ASP A 109 10.99 4.28 -1.30
N TRP A 110 10.03 3.35 -1.29
CA TRP A 110 9.76 2.43 -0.17
C TRP A 110 10.15 1.01 -0.60
N SER A 111 11.45 0.69 -0.49
CA SER A 111 11.99 -0.65 -0.70
C SER A 111 13.11 -0.95 0.28
#